data_AF-A0AAE3HIK7-F1
#
_entry.id   AF-A0AAE3HIK7-F1
#
_cell.length_a   1.000
_cell.length_b   1.000
_cell.length_c   1.000
_cell.angle_alpha   90.00
_cell.angle_beta   90.00
_cell.angle_gamma   90.00
#
_symmetry.space_group_name_H-M   'P 1'
#
loop_
_entity.id
_entity.type
_entity.pdbx_description
1 polymer ?
#
loop_
_entity_poly.entity_id
_entity_poly.type
_entity_poly.pdbx_seq_one_letter_code
_entity_poly.pdbx_strand_id
1 'polypeptide(L)' 'MRKNAMSIGIIGIPDDESIKKLEEVLGKPIKRIEKDGKIILLVGKGLFKKKIVIPFEK' A
#
# COMPACT_ATOMS: atom_id res chain seq x y z
N MET A 1 9.27 -24.99 -0.75
CA MET A 1 8.35 -24.33 0.19
C MET A 1 7.45 -23.39 -0.61
N ARG A 2 6.17 -23.73 -0.85
CA ARG A 2 5.23 -22.81 -1.52
C ARG A 2 5.02 -21.63 -0.56
N LYS A 3 5.57 -20.46 -0.90
CA LYS A 3 5.25 -19.22 -0.17
C LYS A 3 3.75 -18.99 -0.41
N ASN A 4 2.92 -19.21 0.60
CA ASN A 4 1.51 -18.86 0.52
C ASN A 4 1.43 -17.40 0.09
N ALA A 5 0.86 -17.15 -1.09
CA ALA A 5 0.65 -15.80 -1.57
C ALA A 5 -0.40 -15.17 -0.65
N MET A 6 0.06 -14.41 0.35
CA MET A 6 -0.83 -13.60 1.16
C MET A 6 -1.33 -12.45 0.28
N SER A 7 -2.61 -12.52 -0.09
CA SER A 7 -3.33 -11.43 -0.72
C SER A 7 -3.94 -10.57 0.39
N ILE A 8 -3.42 -9.36 0.57
CA ILE A 8 -4.00 -8.38 1.48
C ILE A 8 -4.81 -7.40 0.63
N GLY A 9 -6.12 -7.38 0.85
CA GLY A 9 -7.04 -6.41 0.25
C GLY A 9 -7.21 -5.19 1.15
N ILE A 10 -7.36 -4.02 0.54
CA ILE A 10 -7.72 -2.78 1.24
C ILE A 10 -9.15 -2.44 0.82
N ILE A 11 -10.04 -2.19 1.77
CA ILE A 11 -11.41 -1.72 1.52
C ILE A 11 -11.49 -0.27 1.99
N GLY A 12 -11.79 0.66 1.07
CA GLY A 12 -11.81 2.09 1.34
C GLY A 12 -10.44 2.77 1.19
N ILE A 13 -10.34 4.01 1.69
CA ILE A 13 -9.09 4.78 1.71
C ILE A 13 -8.25 4.34 2.92
N PRO A 14 -7.02 3.86 2.71
CA PRO A 14 -6.14 3.51 3.82
C PRO A 14 -5.64 4.78 4.53
N ASP A 15 -5.97 4.87 5.81
CA ASP A 15 -5.46 5.87 6.76
C ASP A 15 -4.05 5.51 7.27
N ASP A 16 -3.43 6.43 8.02
CA ASP A 16 -2.07 6.25 8.54
C ASP A 16 -1.92 5.07 9.50
N GLU A 17 -2.96 4.73 10.27
CA GLU A 17 -2.93 3.58 11.19
C GLU A 17 -2.98 2.27 10.40
N SER A 18 -3.84 2.22 9.39
CA SER A 18 -3.91 1.10 8.44
C SER A 18 -2.59 0.89 7.70
N ILE A 19 -1.89 1.98 7.32
CA ILE A 19 -0.58 1.90 6.65
C ILE A 19 0.48 1.32 7.59
N LYS A 20 0.55 1.77 8.85
CA LYS A 20 1.49 1.21 9.83
C LYS A 20 1.27 -0.28 10.03
N LYS A 21 0.03 -0.71 10.21
CA LYS A 21 -0.32 -2.14 10.30
C LYS A 21 0.11 -2.91 9.05
N LEU A 22 -0.10 -2.34 7.86
CA LEU A 22 0.35 -2.95 6.60
C LEU A 22 1.88 -3.05 6.51
N GLU A 23 2.62 -2.04 6.98
CA GLU A 23 4.09 -2.08 7.02
C GLU A 23 4.59 -3.19 7.94
N GLU A 24 3.98 -3.37 9.11
CA GLU A 24 4.30 -4.43 10.07
C GLU A 24 4.03 -5.82 9.50
N VAL A 25 2.85 -6.02 8.88
CA VAL A 25 2.46 -7.31 8.30
C VAL A 25 3.31 -7.66 7.07
N LEU A 26 3.60 -6.68 6.20
CA LEU A 26 4.35 -6.90 4.97
C LEU A 26 5.87 -6.87 5.18
N GLY A 27 6.35 -6.35 6.31
CA GLY A 27 7.78 -6.14 6.58
C GLY A 27 8.46 -5.22 5.57
N LYS A 28 7.68 -4.37 4.88
CA LYS A 28 8.13 -3.48 3.80
C LYS A 28 7.59 -2.09 4.06
N PRO A 29 8.38 -1.04 3.80
CA PRO A 29 7.89 0.31 3.98
C PRO A 29 6.85 0.65 2.92
N ILE A 30 5.88 1.46 3.30
CA ILE A 30 4.75 1.88 2.48
C ILE A 30 4.67 3.40 2.55
N LYS A 31 4.79 4.05 1.39
CA LYS A 31 4.61 5.50 1.29
C LYS A 31 3.26 5.81 0.64
N ARG A 32 2.41 6.55 1.33
CA ARG A 32 1.18 7.15 0.79
C ARG A 32 1.46 8.50 0.17
N ILE A 33 0.88 8.75 -0.99
CA ILE A 33 0.91 10.03 -1.70
C ILE A 33 -0.50 10.29 -2.22
N GLU A 34 -1.06 11.44 -1.85
CA GLU A 34 -2.33 11.91 -2.38
C GLU A 34 -2.05 12.93 -3.48
N LYS A 35 -2.55 12.66 -4.68
CA LYS A 35 -2.31 13.53 -5.83
C LYS A 35 -3.45 13.41 -6.83
N ASP A 36 -3.96 14.55 -7.30
CA ASP A 36 -4.94 14.64 -8.40
C ASP A 36 -6.17 13.71 -8.22
N GLY A 37 -6.76 13.67 -7.02
CA GLY A 37 -7.93 12.83 -6.72
C GLY A 37 -7.62 11.32 -6.69
N LYS A 38 -6.36 10.95 -6.53
CA LYS A 38 -5.93 9.55 -6.45
C LYS A 38 -4.98 9.37 -5.26
N ILE A 39 -5.05 8.20 -4.67
CA ILE A 39 -4.12 7.76 -3.64
C ILE A 39 -3.14 6.79 -4.26
N ILE A 40 -1.86 7.08 -4.11
CA ILE A 40 -0.77 6.26 -4.59
C ILE A 40 -0.07 5.67 -3.37
N LEU A 41 -0.05 4.34 -3.27
CA LEU A 41 0.75 3.60 -2.31
C LEU A 41 1.99 3.05 -2.99
N LEU A 42 3.16 3.38 -2.48
CA LEU A 42 4.44 2.83 -2.90
C LEU A 42 4.92 1.84 -1.84
N VAL A 43 4.90 0.55 -2.17
CA VAL A 43 5.29 -0.55 -1.27
C VAL A 43 6.69 -1.03 -1.63
N GLY A 44 7.66 -0.91 -0.72
CA GLY A 44 9.03 -1.40 -0.88
C GLY A 44 10.13 -0.32 -0.81
N LYS A 45 11.39 -0.74 -0.99
CA LYS A 45 12.59 0.11 -0.90
C LYS A 45 13.28 0.25 -2.26
N GLY A 46 13.96 1.38 -2.46
CA GLY A 46 14.79 1.63 -3.64
C GLY A 46 14.04 1.55 -4.97
N LEU A 47 14.62 0.85 -5.94
CA LEU A 47 14.06 0.61 -7.27
C LEU A 47 12.97 -0.47 -7.29
N PHE A 48 12.88 -1.31 -6.26
CA PHE A 48 11.91 -2.41 -6.17
C PHE A 48 10.57 -2.00 -5.55
N LYS A 49 10.16 -0.75 -5.76
CA LYS A 49 8.89 -0.23 -5.25
C LYS A 49 7.73 -0.66 -6.14
N LYS A 50 6.74 -1.31 -5.55
CA LYS A 50 5.46 -1.59 -6.22
C LYS A 50 4.54 -0.39 -6.03
N LYS A 51 4.02 0.14 -7.14
CA LYS A 51 3.04 1.23 -7.13
C LYS A 51 1.63 0.66 -7.20
N ILE A 52 0.78 1.05 -6.26
CA ILE A 52 -0.65 0.76 -6.24
C ILE A 52 -1.37 2.11 -6.35
N VAL A 53 -2.25 2.25 -7.33
CA VAL A 53 -3.03 3.47 -7.55
C VAL A 53 -4.48 3.16 -7.25
N ILE A 54 -5.04 3.90 -6.29
CA ILE A 54 -6.43 3.81 -5.87
C ILE A 54 -7.08 5.11 -6.33
N PRO A 55 -7.96 5.07 -7.34
CA PRO A 55 -8.77 6.24 -7.68
C PRO A 55 -9.74 6.50 -6.52
N PHE A 56 -9.91 7.76 -6.15
CA PHE A 56 -10.94 8.17 -5.20
C PHE A 56 -11.82 9.22 -5.88
N GLU A 57 -13.09 8.88 -6.09
CA GLU A 57 -14.09 9.88 -6.46
C GLU A 57 -14.42 10.67 -5.19
N LYS A 58 -14.28 12.00 -5.28
CA LYS A 58 -14.63 12.91 -4.19
C LYS A 58 -16.12 13.21 -4.22
#